data_AF-A0A916GES2-F1
#
_entry.id   AF-A0A916GES2-F1
#
_cell.length_a   1.000
_cell.length_b   1.000
_cell.length_c   1.000
_cell.angle_alpha   90.00
_cell.angle_beta   90.00
_cell.angle_gamma   90.00
#
_symmetry.space_group_name_H-M   'P 1'
#
loop_
_entity.id
_entity.type
_entity.pdbx_description
1 polymer ?
#
loop_
_entity_poly.entity_id
_entity_poly.type
_entity_poly.pdbx_seq_one_letter_code
_entity_poly.pdbx_strand_id
1 'polypeptide(L)' 'MDKTSSLDKFRVPIGNQEIELQQIEFEAGGMPMLRIRIREGKRFTIFDVDPVTAERWGRQMLAWAAADGAAE' A
#
# COMPACT_ATOMS: atom_id res chain seq x y z
N MET A 1 -9.27 -17.71 -11.82
CA MET A 1 -9.53 -16.86 -10.64
C MET A 1 -8.28 -16.09 -10.30
N ASP A 2 -8.40 -14.77 -10.19
CA ASP A 2 -7.28 -13.92 -9.77
C ASP A 2 -6.85 -14.27 -8.34
N LYS A 3 -5.54 -14.34 -8.12
CA LYS A 3 -4.97 -14.72 -6.83
C LYS A 3 -4.60 -13.47 -6.05
N THR A 4 -5.05 -13.39 -4.80
CA THR A 4 -4.66 -12.30 -3.89
C THR A 4 -3.80 -12.86 -2.77
N SER A 5 -2.64 -12.24 -2.53
CA SER A 5 -1.71 -12.60 -1.46
C SER A 5 -1.51 -11.39 -0.54
N SER A 6 -1.69 -11.56 0.77
CA SER A 6 -1.43 -10.48 1.75
C SER A 6 0.08 -10.27 1.88
N LEU A 7 0.52 -9.01 1.87
CA LEU A 7 1.92 -8.63 1.98
C LEU A 7 2.24 -8.08 3.37
N ASP A 8 1.43 -7.14 3.85
CA ASP A 8 1.59 -6.54 5.18
C ASP A 8 0.25 -5.98 5.68
N LYS A 9 0.12 -5.87 7.00
CA LYS A 9 -1.02 -5.22 7.65
C LYS A 9 -0.56 -4.46 8.89
N PHE A 10 -0.82 -3.16 8.91
CA PHE A 10 -0.40 -2.28 9.99
C PHE A 10 -1.46 -1.23 10.29
N ARG A 11 -1.30 -0.54 11.43
CA ARG A 11 -2.20 0.51 11.89
C ARG A 11 -1.46 1.83 11.93
N VAL A 12 -2.07 2.85 11.34
CA VAL A 12 -1.59 4.23 11.47
C VAL A 12 -2.04 4.76 12.83
N PRO A 13 -1.11 5.28 13.67
CA PRO A 13 -1.44 5.72 15.03
C PRO A 13 -2.38 6.94 15.03
N ILE A 14 -2.22 7.83 14.05
CA ILE A 14 -3.08 8.99 13.85
C ILE A 14 -4.30 8.55 13.02
N GLY A 15 -5.52 8.80 13.53
CA GLY A 15 -6.75 8.53 12.78
C GLY A 15 -7.29 7.10 12.87
N ASN A 16 -6.60 6.18 13.59
CA ASN A 16 -7.05 4.79 13.78
C ASN A 16 -7.36 4.06 12.45
N GLN A 17 -6.49 4.25 11.46
CA GLN A 17 -6.65 3.63 10.15
C GLN A 17 -5.92 2.27 10.14
N GLU A 18 -6.61 1.21 9.75
CA GLU A 18 -5.98 -0.07 9.43
C GLU A 18 -5.63 -0.08 7.93
N ILE A 19 -4.36 -0.35 7.60
CA ILE A 19 -3.87 -0.49 6.23
C ILE A 19 -3.48 -1.94 6.00
N GLU A 20 -3.97 -2.53 4.90
CA GLU A 20 -3.54 -3.84 4.40
C GLU A 20 -3.03 -3.69 2.97
N LEU A 21 -1.84 -4.24 2.72
CA LEU A 21 -1.21 -4.32 1.41
C LEU A 21 -1.37 -5.74 0.87
N GLN A 22 -1.82 -5.88 -0.37
CA GLN A 22 -2.03 -7.17 -1.00
C GLN A 22 -1.47 -7.15 -2.43
N GLN A 23 -0.85 -8.24 -2.88
CA GLN A 23 -0.54 -8.45 -4.29
C GLN A 23 -1.71 -9.14 -4.98
N ILE A 24 -2.08 -8.65 -6.16
CA ILE A 24 -3.06 -9.28 -7.05
C ILE A 24 -2.35 -9.80 -8.28
N GLU A 25 -2.53 -11.08 -8.55
CA GLU A 25 -2.03 -11.77 -9.73
C GLU A 25 -3.22 -12.14 -10.62
N PHE A 26 -3.27 -11.59 -11.84
CA PHE A 26 -4.35 -11.89 -12.78
C PHE A 26 -4.07 -13.17 -13.54
N GLU A 27 -5.06 -14.06 -13.64
CA GLU A 27 -4.89 -15.39 -14.25
C GLU A 27 -4.51 -15.33 -15.73
N ALA A 28 -4.95 -14.28 -16.45
CA ALA A 28 -4.64 -14.06 -17.87
C ALA A 28 -3.20 -13.57 -18.13
N GLY A 29 -2.31 -13.60 -17.14
CA GLY A 29 -0.93 -13.12 -17.28
C GLY A 29 -0.80 -11.59 -17.29
N GLY A 30 -1.78 -10.90 -16.69
CA GLY A 30 -1.76 -9.45 -16.54
C GLY A 30 -0.67 -8.97 -15.58
N MET A 31 -0.34 -7.68 -15.66
CA MET A 31 0.62 -7.06 -14.74
C MET A 31 0.14 -7.20 -13.28
N PRO A 32 0.98 -7.69 -12.36
CA PRO A 32 0.59 -7.78 -10.95
C PRO A 32 0.35 -6.38 -10.39
N MET A 33 -0.71 -6.24 -9.61
CA MET A 33 -1.09 -4.96 -8.98
C MET A 33 -0.86 -5.04 -7.47
N LEU A 34 -0.48 -3.91 -6.88
CA LEU A 34 -0.51 -3.73 -5.43
C LEU A 34 -1.87 -3.13 -5.06
N ARG A 35 -2.68 -3.92 -4.36
CA ARG A 35 -3.92 -3.45 -3.74
C ARG A 35 -3.64 -2.88 -2.37
N ILE A 36 -4.09 -1.65 -2.15
CA ILE A 36 -4.02 -0.96 -0.87
C ILE A 36 -5.42 -0.85 -0.32
N ARG A 37 -5.64 -1.38 0.89
CA ARG A 37 -6.92 -1.35 1.58
C ARG A 37 -6.77 -0.53 2.85
N ILE A 38 -7.48 0.59 2.92
CA ILE A 38 -7.51 1.47 4.08
C ILE A 38 -8.89 1.36 4.70
N ARG A 39 -8.94 1.01 5.99
CA ARG A 39 -10.17 0.99 6.78
C ARG A 39 -10.10 2.06 7.86
N GLU A 40 -11.09 2.94 7.87
CA GLU A 40 -11.29 3.97 8.87
C GLU A 40 -12.68 3.78 9.50
N GLY A 41 -12.75 3.00 10.59
CA GLY A 41 -14.01 2.59 11.21
C GLY A 41 -14.89 1.77 10.27
N LYS A 42 -15.95 2.42 9.73
CA LYS A 42 -16.89 1.83 8.76
C LYS A 42 -16.57 2.19 7.30
N ARG A 43 -15.66 3.14 7.07
CA ARG A 43 -15.26 3.57 5.73
C ARG A 43 -14.12 2.70 5.22
N PHE A 44 -14.20 2.33 3.95
CA PHE A 44 -13.20 1.55 3.26
C PHE A 44 -12.80 2.28 1.99
N THR A 45 -11.50 2.43 1.80
CA THR A 45 -10.92 2.90 0.55
C THR A 45 -10.03 1.78 0.03
N ILE A 46 -10.31 1.33 -1.20
CA ILE A 46 -9.55 0.28 -1.87
C ILE A 46 -9.16 0.83 -3.23
N PHE A 47 -7.87 0.74 -3.53
CA PHE A 47 -7.35 1.11 -4.84
C PHE A 47 -6.14 0.25 -5.15
N ASP A 48 -5.89 0.10 -6.44
CA ASP A 48 -4.81 -0.73 -6.97
C ASP A 48 -3.82 0.19 -7.70
N VAL A 49 -2.53 -0.08 -7.52
CA VAL A 49 -1.45 0.64 -8.21
C VAL A 49 -0.52 -0.36 -8.90
N ASP A 50 0.00 0.03 -10.05
CA ASP A 50 1.00 -0.75 -10.78
C ASP A 50 2.39 -0.67 -10.10
N PRO A 51 3.34 -1.57 -10.44
CA PRO A 51 4.66 -1.59 -9.83
C PRO A 51 5.45 -0.29 -9.99
N VAL A 52 5.31 0.44 -11.10
CA VAL A 52 6.03 1.70 -11.34
C VAL A 52 5.47 2.81 -10.44
N THR A 53 4.14 2.88 -10.33
CA THR A 53 3.49 3.83 -9.41
C THR A 53 3.82 3.50 -7.95
N ALA A 54 3.82 2.22 -7.56
CA ALA A 54 4.18 1.77 -6.22
C ALA A 54 5.63 2.13 -5.85
N GLU A 55 6.59 1.91 -6.76
CA GLU A 55 7.99 2.29 -6.56
C GLU A 55 8.13 3.79 -6.29
N ARG A 56 7.45 4.61 -7.12
CA ARG A 56 7.49 6.08 -6.98
C ARG A 56 6.99 6.52 -5.62
N TRP A 57 5.88 5.95 -5.14
CA TRP A 57 5.34 6.21 -3.81
C TRP A 57 6.32 5.81 -2.71
N GLY A 58 6.86 4.60 -2.76
CA GLY A 58 7.81 4.09 -1.78
C GLY A 58 9.04 4.99 -1.65
N ARG A 59 9.64 5.38 -2.79
CA ARG A 59 10.79 6.30 -2.80
C ARG A 59 10.45 7.66 -2.18
N GLN A 60 9.28 8.22 -2.48
CA GLN A 60 8.88 9.52 -1.94
C GLN A 60 8.63 9.47 -0.42
N MET A 61 8.02 8.38 0.08
CA MET A 61 7.80 8.16 1.52
C MET A 61 9.12 8.03 2.27
N LEU A 62 10.06 7.24 1.73
CA LEU A 62 11.41 7.08 2.31
C LEU A 62 12.18 8.40 2.32
N ALA A 63 12.12 9.16 1.22
CA ALA A 63 12.77 10.46 1.13
C ALA A 63 12.21 11.46 2.16
N TRP A 64 10.88 11.46 2.38
CA TRP A 64 10.24 12.29 3.40
C TRP A 64 10.65 11.88 4.82
N ALA A 65 10.64 10.59 5.13
CA ALA A 65 11.04 10.09 6.45
C ALA A 65 12.51 10.42 6.76
N ALA A 66 13.40 10.33 5.77
CA ALA A 66 14.81 10.68 5.93
C ALA A 66 15.04 12.18 6.12
N ALA A 67 14.19 13.04 5.55
CA ALA A 67 14.30 14.49 5.71
C ALA A 67 13.94 14.96 7.13
N ASP A 68 12.99 14.29 7.79
CA ASP A 68 12.60 14.57 9.18
C ASP A 68 13.60 13.98 10.18
N GLY A 69 14.21 12.82 9.85
CA GLY A 69 15.25 12.16 10.65
C GLY A 69 16.67 12.73 10.49
N ALA A 70 16.86 13.80 9.72
CA ALA A 70 18.16 14.49 9.56
C ALA A 70 18.32 15.70 10.51
N ALA A 71 17.38 15.89 11.44
CA ALA A 71 17.46 16.84 12.54
C ALA A 71 17.63 16.11 13.88
N GLU A 72 18.66 15.26 13.99
CA GLU A 72 19.23 14.80 15.26
C GLU A 72 20.75 14.98 15.23
#